data_AF-I1RM24-F1
#
_entry.id   AF-I1RM24-F1
#
_cell.length_a   1.000
_cell.length_b   1.000
_cell.length_c   1.000
_cell.angle_alpha   90.00
_cell.angle_beta   90.00
_cell.angle_gamma   90.00
#
_symmetry.space_group_name_H-M   'P 1'
#
loop_
_entity.id
_entity.type
_entity.pdbx_description
1 polymer ?
#
loop_
_entity_poly.entity_id
_entity_poly.type
_entity_poly.pdbx_seq_one_letter_code
_entity_poly.pdbx_strand_id
1 'polypeptide(L)'
;MESLNPPSTTESSGEKGPVITVVSARYRTAWPQLRRRPLERSRASLPAAVEARQGEIKLLATKILRDYHIINDDEYDGVELVQMGSNSPTGIPTIAICASWSEDKQGIWVSAVQVIAMELYKMYKGSGFNYESIHIDMQSPELTQTVYYGPVDRDDLCQTWDSIRKIVYQRLESFEATADCMRSICLFNYGILKKINDNPPTIFISVDDESSETGWLRVINDIKSNISRHGGQIWMDVNVHIEHIVEWNELFD
;
A
#
# COMPACT_ATOMS: atom_id res chain seq x y z
N MET A 1 29.48 -54.08 -33.42
CA MET A 1 28.53 -53.36 -34.29
C MET A 1 27.14 -53.82 -33.93
N GLU A 2 26.15 -53.01 -33.60
CA GLU A 2 26.07 -51.71 -32.95
C GLU A 2 24.64 -51.68 -32.41
N SER A 3 24.48 -51.27 -31.15
CA SER A 3 23.21 -51.27 -30.43
C SER A 3 22.38 -50.05 -30.81
N LEU A 4 21.16 -50.24 -31.30
CA LEU A 4 20.19 -49.16 -31.52
C LEU A 4 19.26 -49.06 -30.31
N ASN A 5 19.54 -48.14 -29.40
CA ASN A 5 18.57 -47.67 -28.41
C ASN A 5 17.61 -46.67 -29.07
N PRO A 6 16.29 -46.71 -28.79
CA PRO A 6 15.39 -45.63 -29.16
C PRO A 6 15.63 -44.40 -28.26
N PRO A 7 15.40 -43.18 -28.78
CA PRO A 7 15.67 -41.96 -28.05
C PRO A 7 14.70 -41.78 -26.88
N SER A 8 15.28 -41.64 -25.69
CA SER A 8 14.60 -41.18 -24.48
C SER A 8 14.10 -39.76 -24.72
N THR A 9 12.80 -39.62 -24.98
CA THR A 9 12.15 -38.32 -25.03
C THR A 9 11.78 -37.97 -23.60
N THR A 10 12.75 -37.42 -22.86
CA THR A 10 12.46 -36.82 -21.56
C THR A 10 11.68 -35.55 -21.84
N GLU A 11 10.36 -35.64 -21.77
CA GLU A 11 9.49 -34.48 -21.68
C GLU A 11 9.96 -33.64 -20.49
N SER A 12 10.57 -32.50 -20.81
CA SER A 12 10.77 -31.43 -19.85
C SER A 12 9.38 -30.95 -19.43
N SER A 13 8.83 -31.59 -18.40
CA SER A 13 7.73 -31.07 -17.61
C SER A 13 8.22 -29.77 -16.97
N GLY A 14 8.12 -28.67 -17.71
CA GLY A 14 8.34 -27.34 -17.19
C GLY A 14 7.30 -27.07 -16.12
N GLU A 15 7.65 -27.37 -14.86
CA GLU A 15 6.89 -26.91 -13.69
C GLU A 15 6.74 -25.40 -13.82
N LYS A 16 5.53 -24.96 -14.24
CA LYS A 16 5.18 -23.55 -14.19
C LYS A 16 5.23 -23.15 -12.72
N GLY A 17 6.03 -22.12 -12.40
CA GLY A 17 6.08 -21.55 -11.05
C GLY A 17 4.71 -21.06 -10.57
N PRO A 18 4.58 -20.72 -9.28
CA PRO A 18 3.31 -20.27 -8.72
C PRO A 18 2.85 -18.98 -9.40
N VAL A 19 1.53 -18.81 -9.52
CA VAL A 19 0.95 -17.54 -9.94
C VAL A 19 0.97 -16.59 -8.74
N ILE A 20 1.84 -15.59 -8.79
CA ILE A 20 1.95 -14.56 -7.76
C ILE A 20 0.92 -13.46 -8.06
N THR A 21 -0.09 -13.34 -7.20
CA THR A 21 -1.10 -12.28 -7.28
C THR A 21 -0.77 -11.18 -6.27
N VAL A 22 -0.30 -10.04 -6.75
CA VAL A 22 0.04 -8.87 -5.92
C VAL A 22 -1.19 -7.99 -5.73
N VAL A 23 -1.39 -7.47 -4.52
CA VAL A 23 -2.47 -6.53 -4.19
C VAL A 23 -1.92 -5.12 -4.16
N SER A 24 -2.57 -4.18 -4.84
CA SER A 24 -2.14 -2.78 -4.90
C SER A 24 -3.28 -1.83 -4.58
N ALA A 25 -2.97 -0.79 -3.84
CA ALA A 25 -3.85 0.30 -3.47
C ALA A 25 -3.13 1.64 -3.64
N ARG A 26 -3.82 2.76 -3.41
CA ARG A 26 -3.17 4.08 -3.41
C ARG A 26 -2.09 4.10 -2.32
N TYR A 27 -0.87 4.50 -2.68
CA TYR A 27 0.30 4.55 -1.78
C TYR A 27 0.81 3.20 -1.23
N ARG A 28 0.24 2.05 -1.61
CA ARG A 28 0.64 0.73 -1.06
C ARG A 28 0.61 -0.37 -2.10
N THR A 29 1.51 -1.33 -1.96
CA THR A 29 1.50 -2.58 -2.73
C THR A 29 2.03 -3.70 -1.85
N ALA A 30 1.31 -4.82 -1.80
CA ALA A 30 1.57 -5.87 -0.84
C ALA A 30 1.37 -7.26 -1.42
N TRP A 31 2.00 -8.24 -0.78
CA TRP A 31 1.83 -9.66 -1.05
C TRP A 31 2.00 -10.47 0.26
N PRO A 32 1.24 -11.56 0.47
CA PRO A 32 0.13 -12.05 -0.34
C PRO A 32 -1.15 -11.23 -0.20
N GLN A 33 -1.25 -10.39 0.84
CA GLN A 33 -2.43 -9.58 1.12
C GLN A 33 -2.04 -8.17 1.59
N LEU A 34 -2.90 -7.20 1.30
CA LEU A 34 -2.82 -5.86 1.86
C LEU A 34 -3.36 -5.89 3.29
N ARG A 35 -2.46 -5.89 4.28
CA ARG A 35 -2.87 -5.92 5.69
C ARG A 35 -3.36 -4.56 6.15
N ARG A 36 -4.41 -4.58 6.99
CA ARG A 36 -4.97 -3.41 7.65
C ARG A 36 -3.92 -2.71 8.52
N ARG A 37 -4.02 -1.39 8.59
CA ARG A 37 -3.19 -0.54 9.46
C ARG A 37 -3.93 -0.26 10.79
N PRO A 38 -3.22 0.11 11.86
CA PRO A 38 -1.77 0.27 11.96
C PRO A 38 -1.03 -1.08 11.97
N LEU A 39 0.11 -1.13 11.27
CA LEU A 39 1.04 -2.26 11.36
C LEU A 39 2.24 -1.81 12.19
N GLU A 40 2.41 -2.45 13.34
CA GLU A 40 3.49 -2.13 14.26
C GLU A 40 4.63 -3.14 14.16
N ARG A 41 5.84 -2.69 14.48
CA ARG A 41 6.99 -3.59 14.62
C ARG A 41 6.81 -4.40 15.89
N SER A 42 6.68 -5.71 15.74
CA SER A 42 6.68 -6.65 16.86
C SER A 42 8.09 -6.80 17.42
N ARG A 43 8.18 -7.04 18.73
CA ARG A 43 9.44 -7.39 19.41
C ARG A 43 9.84 -8.87 19.23
N ALA A 44 8.99 -9.67 18.59
CA ALA A 44 9.28 -11.07 18.32
C ALA A 44 10.46 -11.22 17.36
N SER A 45 11.24 -12.28 17.53
CA SER A 45 12.29 -12.66 16.59
C SER A 45 11.68 -13.17 15.27
N LEU A 46 12.45 -13.06 14.19
CA LEU A 46 12.12 -13.74 12.93
C LEU A 46 12.15 -15.27 13.13
N PRO A 47 11.35 -16.05 12.41
CA PRO A 47 11.48 -17.50 12.40
C PRO A 47 12.88 -17.89 11.92
N ALA A 48 13.47 -18.93 12.51
CA ALA A 48 14.86 -19.33 12.24
C ALA A 48 15.17 -19.51 10.75
N ALA A 49 14.23 -20.04 9.97
CA ALA A 49 14.39 -20.21 8.52
C ALA A 49 14.53 -18.87 7.77
N VAL A 50 13.83 -17.83 8.23
CA VAL A 50 13.89 -16.47 7.68
C VAL A 50 15.11 -15.73 8.19
N GLU A 51 15.41 -15.85 9.49
CA GLU A 51 16.56 -15.24 10.13
C GLU A 51 17.88 -15.69 9.50
N ALA A 52 18.03 -17.00 9.23
CA ALA A 52 19.21 -17.57 8.58
C ALA A 52 19.50 -16.99 7.18
N ARG A 53 18.49 -16.44 6.51
CA ARG A 53 18.58 -15.85 5.16
C ARG A 53 18.28 -14.35 5.12
N GLN A 54 18.22 -13.68 6.27
CA GLN A 54 17.81 -12.28 6.35
C GLN A 54 18.66 -11.37 5.45
N GLY A 55 19.98 -11.59 5.42
CA GLY A 55 20.90 -10.83 4.57
C GLY A 55 20.64 -11.03 3.07
N GLU A 56 20.41 -12.28 2.65
CA GLU A 56 20.10 -12.63 1.26
C GLU A 56 18.77 -12.03 0.81
N ILE A 57 17.73 -12.11 1.65
CA ILE A 57 16.40 -11.57 1.37
C ILE A 57 16.47 -10.05 1.19
N LYS A 58 17.14 -9.34 2.12
CA LYS A 58 17.29 -7.88 2.03
C LYS A 58 18.05 -7.48 0.78
N LEU A 59 19.20 -8.11 0.52
CA LEU A 59 20.03 -7.82 -0.65
C LEU A 59 19.25 -8.04 -1.97
N LEU A 60 18.49 -9.14 -2.04
CA LEU A 60 17.66 -9.46 -3.19
C LEU A 60 16.58 -8.41 -3.43
N ALA A 61 15.82 -8.05 -2.38
CA ALA A 61 14.77 -7.04 -2.48
C ALA A 61 15.35 -5.68 -2.89
N THR A 62 16.44 -5.24 -2.26
CA THR A 62 17.14 -4.00 -2.64
C THR A 62 17.60 -4.01 -4.09
N LYS A 63 18.18 -5.11 -4.57
CA LYS A 63 18.62 -5.22 -5.98
C LYS A 63 17.44 -5.09 -6.94
N ILE A 64 16.34 -5.80 -6.69
CA ILE A 64 15.15 -5.73 -7.54
C ILE A 64 14.60 -4.30 -7.56
N LEU A 65 14.46 -3.66 -6.40
CA LEU A 65 13.94 -2.30 -6.33
C LEU A 65 14.82 -1.29 -7.09
N ARG A 66 16.16 -1.48 -7.09
CA ARG A 66 17.09 -0.70 -7.92
C ARG A 66 16.92 -0.97 -9.41
N ASP A 67 16.78 -2.25 -9.81
CA ASP A 67 16.57 -2.64 -11.21
C ASP A 67 15.28 -2.04 -11.80
N TYR A 68 14.27 -1.79 -10.95
CA TYR A 68 13.03 -1.09 -11.30
C TYR A 68 13.09 0.43 -11.10
N HIS A 69 14.24 1.01 -10.75
CA HIS A 69 14.43 2.44 -10.46
C HIS A 69 13.44 3.01 -9.42
N ILE A 70 13.09 2.19 -8.44
CA ILE A 70 12.18 2.56 -7.34
C ILE A 70 12.96 3.26 -6.22
N ILE A 71 14.16 2.76 -5.92
CA ILE A 71 15.01 3.26 -4.84
C ILE A 71 16.38 3.67 -5.38
N ASN A 72 16.99 4.68 -4.76
CA ASN A 72 18.33 5.17 -5.10
C ASN A 72 19.30 5.01 -3.91
N ASP A 73 20.60 5.04 -4.18
CA ASP A 73 21.64 4.88 -3.14
C ASP A 73 21.72 6.07 -2.16
N ASP A 74 21.06 7.18 -2.48
CA ASP A 74 21.17 8.46 -1.77
C ASP A 74 19.93 8.82 -0.92
N GLU A 75 18.82 8.08 -1.09
CA GLU A 75 17.60 8.26 -0.29
C GLU A 75 17.50 7.18 0.79
N TYR A 76 16.85 7.52 1.91
CA TYR A 76 16.62 6.66 3.06
C TYR A 76 15.59 5.56 2.75
N ASP A 77 15.76 4.87 1.62
CA ASP A 77 14.88 3.84 1.09
C ASP A 77 15.13 2.53 1.84
N GLY A 78 14.49 2.44 3.00
CA GLY A 78 14.70 1.39 3.99
C GLY A 78 13.97 0.11 3.63
N VAL A 79 14.63 -0.76 2.86
CA VAL A 79 14.26 -2.18 2.82
C VAL A 79 14.62 -2.81 4.16
N GLU A 80 13.60 -3.20 4.92
CA GLU A 80 13.78 -3.90 6.18
C GLU A 80 13.09 -5.26 6.15
N LEU A 81 13.65 -6.23 6.87
CA LEU A 81 13.01 -7.51 7.13
C LEU A 81 12.75 -7.58 8.63
N VAL A 82 11.48 -7.45 9.01
CA VAL A 82 11.02 -7.25 10.39
C VAL A 82 9.78 -8.07 10.66
N GLN A 83 9.50 -8.35 11.93
CA GLN A 83 8.21 -8.90 12.35
C GLN A 83 7.19 -7.76 12.45
N MET A 84 6.10 -7.83 11.67
CA MET A 84 5.02 -6.84 11.72
C MET A 84 3.73 -7.46 12.23
N GLY A 85 3.08 -6.82 13.20
CA GLY A 85 1.81 -7.25 13.78
C GLY A 85 1.32 -6.28 14.85
N SER A 86 0.03 -6.34 15.17
CA SER A 86 -0.63 -5.39 16.08
C SER A 86 -0.41 -5.67 17.57
N ASN A 87 0.09 -6.86 17.96
CA ASN A 87 0.68 -7.22 19.26
C ASN A 87 1.19 -8.68 19.21
N SER A 88 2.27 -9.02 19.93
CA SER A 88 2.88 -10.37 19.93
C SER A 88 1.95 -11.43 20.56
N PRO A 89 1.93 -12.70 20.09
CA PRO A 89 2.95 -13.37 19.25
C PRO A 89 2.59 -13.51 17.76
N THR A 90 1.59 -12.80 17.25
CA THR A 90 1.08 -12.94 15.87
C THR A 90 1.88 -12.16 14.81
N GLY A 91 3.14 -11.82 15.12
CA GLY A 91 4.01 -11.11 14.18
C GLY A 91 4.23 -11.95 12.93
N ILE A 92 4.10 -11.32 11.76
CA ILE A 92 4.38 -11.95 10.48
C ILE A 92 5.68 -11.36 9.91
N PRO A 93 6.65 -12.21 9.51
CA PRO A 93 7.86 -11.75 8.83
C PRO A 93 7.47 -10.92 7.61
N THR A 94 7.98 -9.70 7.53
CA THR A 94 7.59 -8.74 6.50
C THR A 94 8.81 -8.05 5.94
N ILE A 95 8.96 -8.10 4.61
CA ILE A 95 9.82 -7.22 3.86
C ILE A 95 9.09 -5.87 3.77
N ALA A 96 9.42 -4.96 4.69
CA ALA A 96 8.88 -3.61 4.73
C ALA A 96 9.72 -2.72 3.80
N ILE A 97 9.06 -2.07 2.84
CA ILE A 97 9.70 -1.21 1.85
C ILE A 97 9.04 0.16 1.94
N CYS A 98 9.84 1.21 2.09
CA CYS A 98 9.40 2.59 2.00
C CYS A 98 10.00 3.20 0.73
N ALA A 99 9.18 3.71 -0.17
CA ALA A 99 9.64 4.30 -1.42
C ALA A 99 8.64 5.35 -1.96
N SER A 100 9.13 6.35 -2.68
CA SER A 100 8.29 7.42 -3.25
C SER A 100 7.26 6.89 -4.26
N TRP A 101 5.98 7.24 -4.05
CA TRP A 101 4.87 6.80 -4.88
C TRP A 101 4.39 7.88 -5.86
N SER A 102 3.88 7.43 -6.99
CA SER A 102 3.09 8.22 -7.94
C SER A 102 2.18 7.29 -8.74
N GLU A 103 1.11 7.82 -9.34
CA GLU A 103 0.12 6.99 -10.08
C GLU A 103 0.76 6.20 -11.23
N ASP A 104 1.73 6.81 -11.93
CA ASP A 104 2.51 6.18 -13.01
C ASP A 104 3.46 5.07 -12.52
N LYS A 105 3.84 5.09 -11.23
CA LYS A 105 4.70 4.06 -10.62
C LYS A 105 3.92 2.86 -10.08
N GLN A 106 2.59 2.89 -10.04
CA GLN A 106 1.81 1.80 -9.44
C GLN A 106 2.07 0.44 -10.12
N GLY A 107 2.12 0.41 -11.46
CA GLY A 107 2.43 -0.82 -12.21
C GLY A 107 3.87 -1.31 -11.99
N ILE A 108 4.81 -0.37 -11.78
CA ILE A 108 6.22 -0.66 -11.48
C ILE A 108 6.32 -1.30 -10.08
N TRP A 109 5.62 -0.76 -9.08
CA TRP A 109 5.57 -1.33 -7.73
C TRP A 109 5.00 -2.76 -7.74
N VAL A 110 3.90 -2.98 -8.45
CA VAL A 110 3.29 -4.31 -8.61
C VAL A 110 4.30 -5.30 -9.19
N SER A 111 4.99 -4.91 -10.25
CA SER A 111 5.97 -5.75 -10.93
C SER A 111 7.16 -6.08 -10.01
N ALA A 112 7.69 -5.09 -9.28
CA ALA A 112 8.80 -5.31 -8.35
C ALA A 112 8.41 -6.26 -7.21
N VAL A 113 7.26 -6.04 -6.56
CA VAL A 113 6.76 -6.93 -5.49
C VAL A 113 6.52 -8.35 -6.02
N GLN A 114 6.00 -8.48 -7.25
CA GLN A 114 5.80 -9.78 -7.88
C GLN A 114 7.12 -10.53 -8.09
N VAL A 115 8.17 -9.84 -8.57
CA VAL A 115 9.49 -10.43 -8.75
C VAL A 115 10.11 -10.83 -7.40
N ILE A 116 9.99 -9.99 -6.36
CA ILE A 116 10.48 -10.33 -5.01
C ILE A 116 9.80 -11.61 -4.50
N ALA A 117 8.48 -11.71 -4.59
CA ALA A 117 7.74 -12.89 -4.16
C ALA A 117 8.12 -14.16 -4.96
N MET A 118 8.35 -14.03 -6.27
CA MET A 118 8.82 -15.15 -7.10
C MET A 118 10.23 -15.61 -6.71
N GLU A 119 11.12 -14.68 -6.35
CA GLU A 119 12.46 -15.02 -5.86
C GLU A 119 12.42 -15.66 -4.46
N LEU A 120 11.51 -15.22 -3.58
CA LEU A 120 11.25 -15.93 -2.32
C LEU A 120 10.79 -17.37 -2.57
N TYR A 121 9.87 -17.59 -3.51
CA TYR A 121 9.48 -18.94 -3.92
C TYR A 121 10.69 -19.78 -4.33
N LYS A 122 11.54 -19.27 -5.23
CA LYS A 122 12.77 -19.98 -5.67
C LYS A 122 13.71 -20.27 -4.51
N MET A 123 13.89 -19.31 -3.61
CA MET A 123 14.77 -19.40 -2.45
C MET A 123 14.35 -20.52 -1.49
N TYR A 124 13.05 -20.71 -1.29
CA TYR A 124 12.48 -21.70 -0.38
C TYR A 124 11.93 -22.95 -1.09
N LYS A 125 12.03 -23.04 -2.42
CA LYS A 125 11.60 -24.23 -3.18
C LYS A 125 12.36 -25.46 -2.69
N GLY A 126 11.62 -26.50 -2.31
CA GLY A 126 12.19 -27.73 -1.75
C GLY A 126 12.67 -27.60 -0.30
N SER A 127 12.53 -26.42 0.32
CA SER A 127 12.64 -26.28 1.77
C SER A 127 11.32 -26.68 2.44
N GLY A 128 11.36 -27.08 3.72
CA GLY A 128 10.14 -27.31 4.51
C GLY A 128 9.44 -26.03 4.96
N PHE A 129 9.91 -24.85 4.55
CA PHE A 129 9.37 -23.55 4.96
C PHE A 129 8.42 -22.99 3.90
N ASN A 130 7.26 -22.50 4.33
CA ASN A 130 6.30 -21.86 3.42
C ASN A 130 6.70 -20.41 3.15
N TYR A 131 7.14 -20.11 1.92
CA TYR A 131 7.52 -18.76 1.49
C TYR A 131 6.37 -17.74 1.62
N GLU A 132 5.11 -18.17 1.54
CA GLU A 132 3.92 -17.30 1.70
C GLU A 132 3.72 -16.79 3.13
N SER A 133 4.46 -17.33 4.11
CA SER A 133 4.51 -16.78 5.46
C SER A 133 5.40 -15.54 5.59
N ILE A 134 6.14 -15.16 4.54
CA ILE A 134 6.86 -13.90 4.46
C ILE A 134 6.03 -12.93 3.64
N HIS A 135 5.58 -11.85 4.27
CA HIS A 135 4.83 -10.81 3.61
C HIS A 135 5.77 -9.77 2.99
N ILE A 136 5.28 -9.06 1.99
CA ILE A 136 5.90 -7.89 1.41
C ILE A 136 4.90 -6.75 1.60
N ASP A 137 5.33 -5.63 2.19
CA ASP A 137 4.51 -4.43 2.32
C ASP A 137 5.36 -3.23 1.86
N MET A 138 5.01 -2.72 0.69
CA MET A 138 5.64 -1.56 0.08
C MET A 138 4.69 -0.38 0.19
N GLN A 139 5.16 0.71 0.80
CA GLN A 139 4.34 1.88 1.11
C GLN A 139 5.06 3.19 0.84
N SER A 140 4.26 4.24 0.59
CA SER A 140 4.77 5.59 0.40
C SER A 140 5.13 6.27 1.73
N PRO A 141 6.16 7.13 1.80
CA PRO A 141 6.51 7.89 2.99
C PRO A 141 5.35 8.72 3.56
N GLU A 142 4.40 9.14 2.74
CA GLU A 142 3.20 9.88 3.13
C GLU A 142 2.33 9.11 4.12
N LEU A 143 2.46 7.78 4.18
CA LEU A 143 1.72 6.93 5.11
C LEU A 143 2.40 6.78 6.47
N THR A 144 3.69 7.12 6.59
CA THR A 144 4.48 6.94 7.82
C THR A 144 4.86 8.25 8.49
N GLN A 145 4.67 9.37 7.80
CA GLN A 145 4.98 10.70 8.33
C GLN A 145 3.89 11.26 9.23
N THR A 146 4.29 12.12 10.17
CA THR A 146 3.34 12.89 10.98
C THR A 146 2.55 13.83 10.09
N VAL A 147 1.23 13.69 10.15
CA VAL A 147 0.29 14.58 9.47
C VAL A 147 -0.10 15.74 10.39
N TYR A 148 -0.13 16.94 9.82
CA TYR A 148 -0.65 18.15 10.43
C TYR A 148 -1.92 18.57 9.70
N TYR A 149 -2.97 18.89 10.46
CA TYR A 149 -4.23 19.35 9.91
C TYR A 149 -4.83 20.49 10.71
N GLY A 150 -5.64 21.31 10.04
CA GLY A 150 -6.38 22.39 10.68
C GLY A 150 -7.37 23.05 9.72
N PRO A 151 -8.10 24.08 10.18
CA PRO A 151 -9.14 24.72 9.39
C PRO A 151 -8.57 25.35 8.11
N VAL A 152 -9.39 25.35 7.05
CA VAL A 152 -9.08 26.05 5.80
C VAL A 152 -9.42 27.53 5.94
N ASP A 153 -8.45 28.39 5.69
CA ASP A 153 -8.59 29.85 5.67
C ASP A 153 -8.83 30.36 4.25
N ARG A 154 -9.95 29.92 3.65
CA ARG A 154 -10.39 30.30 2.29
C ARG A 154 -11.90 30.44 2.21
N ASP A 155 -12.37 31.69 2.25
CA ASP A 155 -13.80 32.03 2.25
C ASP A 155 -14.55 31.45 1.03
N ASP A 156 -13.92 31.42 -0.14
CA ASP A 156 -14.52 30.91 -1.37
C ASP A 156 -14.80 29.39 -1.31
N LEU A 157 -13.89 28.62 -0.71
CA LEU A 157 -14.12 27.21 -0.43
C LEU A 157 -15.18 27.02 0.66
N CYS A 158 -15.09 27.77 1.76
CA CYS A 158 -16.02 27.67 2.88
C CYS A 158 -17.47 27.97 2.47
N GLN A 159 -17.71 28.96 1.61
CA GLN A 159 -19.04 29.33 1.13
C GLN A 159 -19.73 28.22 0.31
N THR A 160 -18.95 27.39 -0.39
CA THR A 160 -19.49 26.35 -1.29
C THR A 160 -19.35 24.93 -0.72
N TRP A 161 -18.72 24.80 0.45
CA TRP A 161 -18.35 23.53 1.06
C TRP A 161 -19.55 22.58 1.25
N ASP A 162 -20.66 23.04 1.82
CA ASP A 162 -21.81 22.17 2.10
C ASP A 162 -22.42 21.55 0.83
N SER A 163 -22.39 22.27 -0.29
CA SER A 163 -22.84 21.77 -1.59
C SER A 163 -21.86 20.74 -2.14
N ILE A 164 -20.56 20.99 -2.02
CA ILE A 164 -19.52 20.05 -2.46
C ILE A 164 -19.51 18.78 -1.60
N ARG A 165 -19.66 18.91 -0.28
CA ARG A 165 -19.74 17.77 0.64
C ARG A 165 -20.86 16.80 0.25
N LYS A 166 -22.02 17.30 -0.18
CA LYS A 166 -23.12 16.46 -0.68
C LYS A 166 -22.74 15.70 -1.94
N ILE A 167 -22.02 16.33 -2.86
CA ILE A 167 -21.52 15.69 -4.07
C ILE A 167 -20.52 14.59 -3.70
N VAL A 168 -19.55 14.90 -2.83
CA VAL A 168 -18.56 13.92 -2.34
C VAL A 168 -19.26 12.70 -1.75
N TYR A 169 -20.26 12.91 -0.88
CA TYR A 169 -21.05 11.83 -0.30
C TYR A 169 -21.75 10.99 -1.38
N GLN A 170 -22.45 11.61 -2.32
CA GLN A 170 -23.11 10.89 -3.43
C GLN A 170 -22.13 10.07 -4.27
N ARG A 171 -20.90 10.57 -4.47
CA ARG A 171 -19.87 9.82 -5.20
C ARG A 171 -19.38 8.64 -4.37
N LEU A 172 -19.10 8.80 -3.08
CA LEU A 172 -18.72 7.70 -2.18
C LEU A 172 -19.74 6.55 -2.21
N GLU A 173 -21.03 6.86 -2.13
CA GLU A 173 -22.11 5.86 -2.16
C GLU A 173 -22.28 5.17 -3.52
N SER A 174 -21.68 5.71 -4.59
CA SER A 174 -21.80 5.14 -5.94
C SER A 174 -20.76 4.06 -6.27
N PHE A 175 -19.80 3.82 -5.37
CA PHE A 175 -18.75 2.81 -5.54
C PHE A 175 -18.82 1.76 -4.45
N GLU A 176 -18.80 0.49 -4.85
CA GLU A 176 -18.76 -0.66 -3.93
C GLU A 176 -17.64 -0.55 -2.89
N ALA A 177 -16.49 0.01 -3.25
CA ALA A 177 -15.36 0.15 -2.35
C ALA A 177 -15.59 1.09 -1.15
N THR A 178 -16.61 1.97 -1.21
CA THR A 178 -16.86 3.02 -0.20
C THR A 178 -18.32 3.16 0.21
N ALA A 179 -19.26 2.49 -0.48
CA ALA A 179 -20.69 2.54 -0.18
C ALA A 179 -20.96 2.05 1.24
N ASP A 180 -21.83 2.76 1.96
CA ASP A 180 -22.18 2.49 3.36
C ASP A 180 -21.01 2.50 4.38
N CYS A 181 -19.79 2.84 3.96
CA CYS A 181 -18.60 2.82 4.82
C CYS A 181 -18.21 4.21 5.35
N MET A 182 -18.82 5.29 4.86
CA MET A 182 -18.43 6.67 5.18
C MET A 182 -18.71 7.01 6.65
N ARG A 183 -17.68 7.54 7.34
CA ARG A 183 -17.76 7.99 8.74
C ARG A 183 -17.65 9.50 8.88
N SER A 184 -16.79 10.16 8.12
CA SER A 184 -16.73 11.62 8.09
C SER A 184 -16.27 12.16 6.74
N ILE A 185 -16.70 13.40 6.44
CA ILE A 185 -16.23 14.18 5.29
C ILE A 185 -15.93 15.59 5.80
N CYS A 186 -14.66 15.96 5.78
CA CYS A 186 -14.14 17.21 6.35
C CYS A 186 -13.30 17.98 5.32
N LEU A 187 -13.16 19.28 5.52
CA LEU A 187 -12.29 20.15 4.72
C LEU A 187 -11.22 20.75 5.63
N PHE A 188 -9.95 20.39 5.37
CA PHE A 188 -8.80 20.84 6.16
C PHE A 188 -7.64 21.28 5.26
N ASN A 189 -6.77 22.14 5.76
CA ASN A 189 -5.40 22.15 5.29
C ASN A 189 -4.74 20.90 5.87
N TYR A 190 -4.31 19.96 5.03
CA TYR A 190 -3.90 18.61 5.45
C TYR A 190 -2.60 18.21 4.74
N GLY A 191 -1.58 17.82 5.50
CA GLY A 191 -0.32 17.35 4.92
C GLY A 191 0.79 17.18 5.95
N ILE A 192 2.04 17.08 5.47
CA ILE A 192 3.22 16.79 6.31
C ILE A 192 3.95 18.05 6.80
N LEU A 193 3.52 19.25 6.37
CA LEU A 193 4.17 20.50 6.78
C LEU A 193 3.69 20.92 8.16
N LYS A 194 4.64 21.17 9.07
CA LYS A 194 4.35 21.66 10.45
C LYS A 194 3.53 22.95 10.46
N LYS A 195 3.79 23.84 9.51
CA LYS A 195 2.99 25.06 9.34
C LYS A 195 1.72 24.69 8.58
N ILE A 196 0.64 24.50 9.33
CA ILE A 196 -0.65 23.98 8.83
C ILE A 196 -1.13 24.70 7.56
N ASN A 197 -1.05 26.03 7.54
CA ASN A 197 -1.55 26.84 6.42
C ASN A 197 -0.72 26.72 5.13
N ASP A 198 0.47 26.11 5.19
CA ASP A 198 1.27 25.82 4.00
C ASP A 198 0.88 24.47 3.39
N ASN A 199 0.10 23.63 4.10
CA ASN A 199 -0.47 22.42 3.54
C ASN A 199 -1.65 22.75 2.61
N PRO A 200 -1.86 21.96 1.56
CA PRO A 200 -2.95 22.18 0.62
C PRO A 200 -4.32 21.92 1.27
N PRO A 201 -5.37 22.67 0.87
CA PRO A 201 -6.74 22.32 1.16
C PRO A 201 -7.06 20.91 0.66
N THR A 202 -7.67 20.11 1.51
CA THR A 202 -7.93 18.69 1.29
C THR A 202 -9.30 18.32 1.83
N ILE A 203 -10.09 17.66 0.98
CA ILE A 203 -11.26 16.91 1.38
C ILE A 203 -10.77 15.62 2.03
N PHE A 204 -10.85 15.58 3.35
CA PHE A 204 -10.51 14.42 4.16
C PHE A 204 -11.76 13.57 4.35
N ILE A 205 -11.65 12.27 4.08
CA ILE A 205 -12.74 11.30 4.18
C ILE A 205 -12.28 10.17 5.08
N SER A 206 -12.98 9.93 6.18
CA SER A 206 -12.78 8.71 6.97
C SER A 206 -13.85 7.69 6.61
N VAL A 207 -13.41 6.43 6.48
CA VAL A 207 -14.25 5.25 6.20
C VAL A 207 -14.00 4.19 7.25
N ASP A 208 -14.94 3.27 7.45
CA ASP A 208 -14.71 2.10 8.32
C ASP A 208 -13.91 0.99 7.62
N ASP A 209 -13.61 -0.03 8.41
CA ASP A 209 -12.81 -1.20 8.09
C ASP A 209 -13.31 -2.07 6.93
N GLU A 210 -14.58 -1.93 6.53
CA GLU A 210 -15.17 -2.68 5.43
C GLU A 210 -14.89 -2.04 4.07
N SER A 211 -14.47 -0.77 4.06
CA SER A 211 -14.04 -0.05 2.86
C SER A 211 -12.74 -0.62 2.29
N SER A 212 -12.70 -0.87 0.98
CA SER A 212 -11.58 -1.51 0.30
C SER A 212 -10.58 -0.50 -0.30
N GLU A 213 -9.35 -0.45 0.25
CA GLU A 213 -8.27 0.45 -0.22
C GLU A 213 -7.99 0.31 -1.74
N THR A 214 -8.20 -0.89 -2.30
CA THR A 214 -7.94 -1.20 -3.71
C THR A 214 -8.83 -0.39 -4.67
N GLY A 215 -10.01 0.05 -4.23
CA GLY A 215 -10.94 0.84 -5.03
C GLY A 215 -10.79 2.37 -4.87
N TRP A 216 -10.07 2.84 -3.86
CA TRP A 216 -10.05 4.25 -3.48
C TRP A 216 -9.49 5.17 -4.55
N LEU A 217 -8.50 4.74 -5.33
CA LEU A 217 -7.94 5.59 -6.39
C LEU A 217 -9.01 5.97 -7.43
N ARG A 218 -9.87 5.02 -7.81
CA ARG A 218 -10.99 5.26 -8.73
C ARG A 218 -12.02 6.21 -8.13
N VAL A 219 -12.37 6.01 -6.87
CA VAL A 219 -13.31 6.87 -6.12
C VAL A 219 -12.79 8.30 -6.04
N ILE A 220 -11.51 8.47 -5.70
CA ILE A 220 -10.87 9.78 -5.56
C ILE A 220 -10.82 10.53 -6.89
N ASN A 221 -10.43 9.85 -7.98
CA ASN A 221 -10.39 10.47 -9.30
C ASN A 221 -11.77 10.92 -9.77
N ASP A 222 -12.79 10.13 -9.45
CA ASP A 222 -14.18 10.47 -9.73
C ASP A 222 -14.66 11.67 -8.87
N ILE A 223 -14.35 11.70 -7.58
CA ILE A 223 -14.64 12.85 -6.71
C ILE A 223 -13.97 14.11 -7.26
N LYS A 224 -12.66 14.06 -7.56
CA LYS A 224 -11.89 15.19 -8.11
C LYS A 224 -12.50 15.74 -9.40
N SER A 225 -12.94 14.87 -10.30
CA SER A 225 -13.64 15.27 -11.52
C SER A 225 -14.96 15.98 -11.22
N ASN A 226 -15.75 15.44 -10.29
CA ASN A 226 -17.06 15.99 -9.95
C ASN A 226 -16.98 17.31 -9.17
N ILE A 227 -16.04 17.46 -8.22
CA ILE A 227 -15.89 18.74 -7.50
C ILE A 227 -15.40 19.85 -8.44
N SER A 228 -14.51 19.54 -9.38
CA SER A 228 -14.05 20.50 -10.39
C SER A 228 -15.20 20.94 -11.31
N ARG A 229 -16.07 19.99 -11.70
CA ARG A 229 -17.22 20.28 -12.57
C ARG A 229 -18.29 21.15 -11.91
N HIS A 230 -18.58 20.95 -10.63
CA HIS A 230 -19.69 21.63 -9.94
C HIS A 230 -19.25 22.81 -9.07
N GLY A 231 -18.02 22.77 -8.56
CA GLY A 231 -17.42 23.84 -7.76
C GLY A 231 -16.64 24.86 -8.59
N GLY A 232 -16.32 24.54 -9.84
CA GLY A 232 -15.56 25.40 -10.72
C GLY A 232 -14.08 25.51 -10.35
N GLN A 233 -13.44 26.56 -10.84
CA GLN A 233 -11.97 26.74 -10.79
C GLN A 233 -11.41 26.70 -9.35
N ILE A 234 -12.16 27.20 -8.36
CA ILE A 234 -11.70 27.33 -6.98
C ILE A 234 -11.39 25.96 -6.32
N TRP A 235 -11.98 24.88 -6.83
CA TRP A 235 -11.84 23.51 -6.31
C TRP A 235 -10.78 22.65 -7.02
N MET A 236 -10.16 23.15 -8.10
CA MET A 236 -9.22 22.33 -8.88
C MET A 236 -7.94 21.96 -8.11
N ASP A 237 -7.48 22.84 -7.24
CA ASP A 237 -6.27 22.64 -6.44
C ASP A 237 -6.55 21.95 -5.09
N VAL A 238 -7.79 21.50 -4.86
CA VAL A 238 -8.19 20.82 -3.64
C VAL A 238 -7.87 19.33 -3.74
N ASN A 239 -7.14 18.82 -2.75
CA ASN A 239 -6.80 17.41 -2.66
C ASN A 239 -7.96 16.58 -2.11
N VAL A 240 -7.90 15.27 -2.34
CA VAL A 240 -8.84 14.30 -1.76
C VAL A 240 -8.04 13.16 -1.15
N HIS A 241 -8.33 12.87 0.11
CA HIS A 241 -7.70 11.82 0.90
C HIS A 241 -8.78 10.95 1.54
N ILE A 242 -8.59 9.63 1.46
CA ILE A 242 -9.42 8.63 2.12
C ILE A 242 -8.51 7.85 3.06
N GLU A 243 -8.95 7.66 4.29
CA GLU A 243 -8.30 6.77 5.26
C GLU A 243 -9.33 5.98 6.07
N HIS A 244 -8.92 4.80 6.54
CA HIS A 244 -9.68 4.07 7.54
C HIS A 244 -9.68 4.84 8.86
N ILE A 245 -10.83 4.91 9.52
CA ILE A 245 -10.89 5.36 10.90
C ILE A 245 -10.09 4.37 11.75
N VAL A 246 -9.12 4.88 12.50
CA VAL A 246 -8.50 4.08 13.55
C VAL A 246 -9.51 4.04 14.69
N GLU A 247 -10.34 3.00 14.73
CA GLU A 247 -11.11 2.71 15.92
C GLU A 247 -10.10 2.43 17.04
N TRP A 248 -10.03 3.35 18.01
CA TRP A 248 -9.39 3.08 19.27
C TRP A 248 -10.24 2.04 19.97
N ASN A 249 -10.04 0.76 19.63
CA ASN A 249 -10.56 -0.32 20.41
C ASN A 249 -10.17 -0.06 21.86
N GLU A 250 -11.20 -0.02 22.68
CA GLU A 250 -11.29 0.61 23.98
C GLU A 250 -10.11 0.23 24.89
N LEU A 251 -9.45 1.25 25.45
CA LEU A 251 -8.65 1.15 26.68
C LEU A 251 -9.55 0.90 27.91
N PHE A 252 -10.55 0.03 27.77
CA PHE A 252 -11.43 -0.38 28.84
C PHE A 252 -11.50 -1.91 28.87
N ASP A 253 -10.39 -2.50 29.34
CA ASP A 253 -10.45 -3.62 30.28
C ASP A 253 -10.36 -3.06 31.71
#